data_AF-A0A2M8JTG6-F1
#
_entry.id   AF-A0A2M8JTG6-F1
#
_cell.length_a   1.000
_cell.length_b   1.000
_cell.length_c   1.000
_cell.angle_alpha   90.00
_cell.angle_beta   90.00
_cell.angle_gamma   90.00
#
_symmetry.space_group_name_H-M   'P 1'
#
loop_
_entity.id
_entity.type
_entity.pdbx_description
1 polymer ?
#
loop_
_entity_poly.entity_id
_entity_poly.type
_entity_poly.pdbx_seq_one_letter_code
_entity_poly.pdbx_strand_id
1 'polypeptide(L)' 'MPNSVNNNGNIKAVAGSKGKNGVVMSLEEYNSIQETIYLNSTPANRARLETALARIETTKPLQKKLINK' A
#
# COMPACT_ATOMS: atom_id res chain seq x y z
N MET A 1 -7.84 -13.17 -19.29
CA MET A 1 -6.77 -12.94 -18.30
C MET A 1 -6.95 -11.67 -17.43
N PRO A 2 -7.57 -10.55 -17.87
CA PRO A 2 -7.74 -9.37 -17.01
C PRO A 2 -8.76 -9.53 -15.87
N ASN A 3 -9.89 -10.20 -16.12
CA ASN A 3 -11.01 -10.20 -15.17
C ASN A 3 -10.75 -10.96 -13.87
N SER A 4 -9.84 -11.95 -13.87
CA SER A 4 -9.59 -12.80 -12.68
C SER A 4 -8.67 -12.17 -11.63
N VAL A 5 -7.93 -11.12 -11.98
CA VAL A 5 -6.99 -10.43 -11.06
C VAL A 5 -7.63 -9.21 -10.41
N ASN A 6 -8.56 -8.55 -11.11
CA ASN A 6 -9.22 -7.35 -10.60
C ASN A 6 -10.27 -7.63 -9.51
N ASN A 7 -10.91 -8.81 -9.49
CA ASN A 7 -12.00 -9.09 -8.55
C ASN A 7 -11.58 -9.73 -7.22
N ASN A 8 -10.33 -10.19 -7.09
CA ASN A 8 -9.92 -11.06 -5.98
C ASN A 8 -8.57 -10.70 -5.34
N GLY A 9 -7.91 -9.61 -5.77
CA GLY A 9 -6.57 -9.26 -5.26
C GLY A 9 -5.48 -10.31 -5.54
N ASN A 10 -5.74 -11.25 -6.46
CA ASN A 10 -4.83 -12.37 -6.71
C ASN A 10 -3.63 -11.92 -7.55
N ILE A 11 -2.43 -11.93 -6.95
CA ILE A 11 -1.17 -11.73 -7.66
C ILE A 11 -0.78 -13.04 -8.37
N LYS A 12 -0.43 -12.97 -9.66
CA LYS A 12 -0.06 -14.15 -10.46
C LYS A 12 1.35 -14.00 -11.05
N ALA A 13 2.18 -15.01 -10.87
CA ALA A 13 3.46 -15.11 -11.55
C ALA A 13 3.26 -15.68 -12.97
N VAL A 14 3.85 -15.03 -13.97
CA VAL A 14 3.85 -15.45 -15.37
C VAL A 14 5.28 -15.82 -15.75
N ALA A 15 5.49 -17.10 -16.08
CA ALA A 15 6.76 -17.57 -16.60
C ALA A 15 6.85 -17.30 -18.11
N GLY A 16 7.82 -16.49 -18.54
CA GLY A 16 8.10 -16.27 -19.96
C GLY A 16 9.03 -17.35 -20.52
N SER A 17 8.91 -17.65 -21.81
CA SER A 17 9.91 -18.48 -22.48
C SER A 17 11.26 -17.74 -22.48
N LYS A 18 12.34 -18.45 -22.11
CA LYS A 18 13.71 -17.94 -21.94
C LYS A 18 14.00 -17.15 -20.64
N GLY A 19 13.32 -17.47 -19.53
CA GLY A 19 13.73 -17.02 -18.19
C GLY A 19 13.32 -15.60 -17.80
N LYS A 20 12.49 -14.94 -18.62
CA LYS A 20 11.90 -13.64 -18.29
C LYS A 20 10.57 -13.84 -17.59
N ASN A 21 10.60 -13.92 -16.27
CA ASN A 21 9.39 -14.03 -15.46
C ASN A 21 8.84 -12.64 -15.16
N GLY A 22 7.52 -12.50 -15.16
CA GLY A 22 6.80 -11.28 -14.79
C GLY A 22 5.76 -11.56 -13.72
N VAL A 23 5.38 -10.53 -12.97
CA VAL A 23 4.27 -10.60 -12.01
C VAL A 23 3.13 -9.76 -12.55
N VAL A 24 1.92 -10.33 -12.53
CA VAL A 24 0.68 -9.65 -12.91
C VAL A 24 -0.17 -9.46 -11.66
N MET A 25 -0.55 -8.21 -11.39
CA MET A 25 -1.43 -7.80 -10.30
C MET A 25 -2.38 -6.70 -10.80
N SER A 26 -3.42 -6.37 -10.03
CA SER A 26 -4.26 -5.22 -10.34
C SER A 26 -3.45 -3.92 -10.15
N LEU A 27 -3.87 -2.84 -10.83
CA LEU A 27 -3.24 -1.52 -10.66
C LEU A 27 -3.42 -0.98 -9.24
N GLU A 28 -4.57 -1.26 -8.62
CA GLU A 28 -4.85 -0.91 -7.24
C GLU A 28 -3.85 -1.57 -6.28
N GLU A 29 -3.64 -2.89 -6.41
CA GLU A 29 -2.68 -3.64 -5.58
C GLU A 29 -1.26 -3.11 -5.74
N TYR A 30 -0.84 -2.83 -6.99
CA TYR A 30 0.45 -2.23 -7.26
C TYR A 30 0.61 -0.88 -6.56
N ASN A 31 -0.38 0.01 -6.67
CA ASN A 31 -0.33 1.33 -6.06
C ASN A 31 -0.28 1.25 -4.52
N SER A 32 -1.09 0.38 -3.91
CA SER A 32 -1.10 0.17 -2.46
C SER A 32 0.23 -0.35 -1.94
N ILE A 33 0.86 -1.29 -2.66
CA ILE A 33 2.21 -1.78 -2.33
C ILE A 33 3.23 -0.65 -2.42
N GLN A 34 3.22 0.11 -3.52
CA GLN A 34 4.17 1.21 -3.74
C GLN A 34 4.03 2.32 -2.69
N GLU A 35 2.80 2.67 -2.30
CA GLU A 35 2.53 3.64 -1.24
C GLU A 35 3.04 3.13 0.12
N THR A 36 2.79 1.87 0.44
CA THR A 36 3.29 1.23 1.67
C THR A 36 4.81 1.24 1.74
N ILE A 37 5.48 0.91 0.62
CA ILE A 37 6.94 0.98 0.51
C ILE A 37 7.42 2.42 0.71
N TYR A 38 6.75 3.39 0.09
CA TYR A 38 7.11 4.80 0.22
C TYR A 38 6.97 5.31 1.66
N LEU A 39 5.85 5.04 2.33
CA LEU A 39 5.62 5.41 3.73
C LEU A 39 6.68 4.79 4.65
N ASN A 40 7.14 3.59 4.33
CA ASN A 40 8.17 2.87 5.07
C ASN A 40 9.60 3.12 4.59
N SER A 41 9.83 3.96 3.58
CA SER A 41 11.14 4.08 2.92
C SER A 41 12.24 4.70 3.79
N THR A 42 11.87 5.48 4.82
CA THR A 42 12.82 6.13 5.73
C THR A 42 12.49 5.84 7.19
N PRO A 43 13.50 5.77 8.08
CA PRO A 43 13.28 5.59 9.51
C PRO A 43 12.40 6.69 10.12
N ALA A 44 12.58 7.94 9.65
CA ALA A 44 11.80 9.09 10.12
C ALA A 44 10.31 9.00 9.74
N ASN A 45 10.01 8.61 8.50
CA ASN A 45 8.62 8.44 8.05
C ASN A 45 7.94 7.28 8.79
N ARG A 46 8.65 6.15 8.95
CA ARG A 46 8.15 5.00 9.69
C ARG A 46 7.85 5.35 11.15
N ALA A 47 8.78 6.00 11.84
CA ALA A 47 8.57 6.39 13.24
C ALA A 47 7.34 7.31 13.43
N ARG A 48 7.13 8.25 12.49
CA ARG A 48 5.94 9.11 12.49
C ARG A 48 4.65 8.33 12.27
N LEU A 49 4.66 7.37 11.32
CA LEU A 49 3.52 6.51 11.04
C LEU A 49 3.16 5.66 12.26
N GLU A 50 4.13 4.97 12.86
CA GLU A 50 3.95 4.14 14.07
C GLU A 50 3.40 4.95 15.24
N THR A 51 3.92 6.16 15.46
CA THR A 51 3.41 7.06 16.51
C THR A 51 1.96 7.47 16.24
N ALA A 52 1.59 7.72 14.98
CA ALA A 52 0.22 8.06 14.60
C ALA A 52 -0.73 6.88 14.81
N LEU A 53 -0.33 5.66 14.43
CA LEU A 53 -1.10 4.43 14.65
C LEU A 53 -1.32 4.18 16.15
N ALA A 54 -0.24 4.19 16.95
CA ALA A 54 -0.32 4.00 18.40
C ALA A 54 -1.25 5.01 19.07
N ARG A 55 -1.25 6.26 18.61
CA ARG A 55 -2.15 7.31 19.12
C ARG A 55 -3.62 7.01 18.81
N ILE A 56 -3.92 6.54 17.60
CA ILE A 56 -5.30 6.23 17.17
C ILE A 56 -5.83 5.01 17.93
N GLU A 57 -4.98 4.01 18.17
CA GLU A 57 -5.37 2.78 18.88
C GLU A 57 -5.58 3.00 20.38
N THR A 58 -4.80 3.87 21.01
CA THR A 58 -4.83 4.09 22.47
C THR A 58 -5.67 5.28 22.91
N THR A 59 -5.93 6.25 22.02
CA THR A 59 -6.58 7.52 22.36
C THR A 59 -7.68 7.85 21.34
N LYS A 60 -8.80 8.42 21.81
CA LYS A 60 -9.83 8.95 20.90
C LYS A 60 -9.19 9.97 19.93
N PRO A 61 -9.45 9.86 18.61
CA PRO A 61 -8.86 10.75 17.62
C PRO A 61 -9.24 12.21 17.90
N LEU A 62 -8.26 13.11 17.81
CA LEU A 62 -8.51 14.55 17.93
C LEU A 62 -9.25 15.04 16.69
N GLN A 63 -10.56 15.26 16.80
CA GLN A 63 -11.32 15.93 15.77
C GLN A 63 -10.96 17.42 15.76
N LYS A 64 -10.34 17.86 14.67
CA LYS A 64 -10.04 19.27 14.42
C LYS A 64 -10.81 19.73 13.19
N LYS A 65 -11.36 20.94 13.25
CA LYS A 65 -11.97 21.58 12.07
C LYS A 65 -10.88 21.84 11.04
N LEU A 66 -11.14 21.51 9.78
CA LEU A 66 -10.26 21.86 8.67
C LEU A 66 -10.06 23.37 8.64
N ILE A 67 -8.80 23.81 8.58
CA ILE A 67 -8.46 25.21 8.38
C ILE A 67 -8.30 25.39 6.88
N ASN A 68 -9.30 26.01 6.24
CA ASN A 68 -9.20 26.37 4.83
C ASN A 68 -8.36 27.64 4.71
N LYS A 69 -7.47 27.67 3.72
CA LYS A 69 -6.63 28.83 3.40
C LYS A 69 -7.37 29.80 2.48
#